data_AF-A0A2V8HBC5-F1
#
_entry.id   AF-A0A2V8HBC5-F1
#
_cell.length_a   1.000
_cell.length_b   1.000
_cell.length_c   1.000
_cell.angle_alpha   90.00
_cell.angle_beta   90.00
_cell.angle_gamma   90.00
#
_symmetry.space_group_name_H-M   'P 1'
#
loop_
_entity.id
_entity.type
_entity.pdbx_description
1 polymer ?
#
loop_
_entity_poly.entity_id
_entity_poly.type
_entity_poly.pdbx_seq_one_letter_code
_entity_poly.pdbx_strand_id
1 'polypeptide(L)'
;MAGFVLAAGAPGTPLPYRNPHLSVDARVRDLLRRMTPEEKFWQLFMIPGDLDDPANDYSHGVFGLQISATPRGAAPPTSPAEAARAHAARINTIQQYFVERTRLGIPIIPFDEAVHGLVRDGATMYPQAIGLAATWDPALVGRVAEAIASETILDGIRRKLGPSSDVRYAPGPGRTVRDFVVVPAAQLSSEANGRNEPGLRGGYFDNPRLEGAPRIVRTDPRVDFGWTLNSPARGIPFDWYSVRWTGALTIPSEGVNRVGVQGNDGYRHHHVVVDRSRGRRHRRMVSGRTRRRRGRG
;
A
#
# COMPACT_ATOMS: atom_id res chain seq x y z
N MET A 1 -48.58 43.05 15.90
CA MET A 1 -48.29 41.75 15.26
C MET A 1 -47.25 41.98 14.18
N ALA A 2 -45.97 41.89 14.51
CA ALA A 2 -44.87 41.98 13.53
C ALA A 2 -44.42 40.57 13.20
N GLY A 3 -44.68 40.12 11.96
CA GLY A 3 -44.30 38.80 11.48
C GLY A 3 -42.85 38.80 11.01
N PHE A 4 -42.02 37.94 11.60
CA PHE A 4 -40.71 37.59 11.06
C PHE A 4 -40.90 36.55 9.95
N VAL A 5 -40.56 36.92 8.72
CA VAL A 5 -40.38 35.96 7.61
C VAL A 5 -38.92 35.50 7.65
N LEU A 6 -38.70 34.24 8.02
CA LEU A 6 -37.42 33.57 7.84
C LEU A 6 -37.21 33.33 6.33
N ALA A 7 -36.29 34.07 5.72
CA ALA A 7 -35.83 33.78 4.38
C ALA A 7 -35.06 32.44 4.38
N ALA A 8 -35.60 31.42 3.70
CA ALA A 8 -34.87 30.20 3.42
C ALA A 8 -33.69 30.54 2.50
N GLY A 9 -32.46 30.33 2.99
CA GLY A 9 -31.25 30.53 2.20
C GLY A 9 -31.24 29.62 0.96
N ALA A 10 -30.86 30.19 -0.18
CA ALA A 10 -30.70 29.45 -1.43
C ALA A 10 -29.79 28.22 -1.24
N PRO A 11 -30.04 27.08 -1.93
CA PRO A 11 -29.14 25.93 -1.86
C PRO A 11 -27.77 26.34 -2.41
N GLY A 12 -26.80 26.48 -1.50
CA GLY A 12 -25.44 26.87 -1.84
C GLY A 12 -24.83 25.90 -2.83
N THR A 13 -24.08 26.42 -3.80
CA THR A 13 -23.31 25.62 -4.76
C THR A 13 -22.53 24.51 -4.03
N PRO A 14 -22.62 23.23 -4.45
CA PRO A 14 -21.90 22.15 -3.80
C PRO A 14 -20.40 22.44 -3.73
N LEU A 15 -19.81 22.25 -2.55
CA LEU A 15 -18.38 22.49 -2.34
C LEU A 15 -17.54 21.64 -3.32
N PRO A 16 -16.47 22.18 -3.95
CA PRO A 16 -15.73 21.47 -4.99
C PRO A 16 -15.23 20.08 -4.55
N TYR A 17 -14.76 19.90 -3.31
CA TYR A 17 -14.33 18.57 -2.83
C TYR A 17 -15.45 17.51 -2.82
N ARG A 18 -16.73 17.93 -2.75
CA ARG A 18 -17.91 17.06 -2.84
C ARG A 18 -18.36 16.78 -4.26
N ASN A 19 -17.83 17.48 -5.26
CA ASN A 19 -18.22 17.30 -6.66
C ASN A 19 -17.51 16.06 -7.25
N PRO A 20 -18.23 14.96 -7.58
CA PRO A 20 -17.63 13.75 -8.12
C PRO A 20 -17.11 13.89 -9.56
N HIS A 21 -17.47 14.97 -10.26
CA HIS A 21 -17.02 15.24 -11.63
C HIS A 21 -15.64 15.92 -11.69
N LEU A 22 -15.09 16.35 -10.55
CA LEU A 22 -13.74 16.88 -10.48
C LEU A 22 -12.71 15.77 -10.24
N SER A 23 -11.50 15.97 -10.75
CA SER A 23 -10.36 15.07 -10.48
C SER A 23 -10.12 14.92 -8.97
N VAL A 24 -9.65 13.74 -8.56
CA VAL A 24 -9.26 13.47 -7.17
C VAL A 24 -8.32 14.55 -6.64
N ASP A 25 -7.28 14.90 -7.40
CA ASP A 25 -6.33 15.94 -7.01
C ASP A 25 -6.97 17.31 -6.79
N ALA A 26 -7.94 17.70 -7.62
CA ALA A 26 -8.67 18.96 -7.44
C ALA A 26 -9.51 18.94 -6.16
N ARG A 27 -10.19 17.82 -5.89
CA ARG A 27 -11.01 17.62 -4.68
C ARG A 27 -10.16 17.61 -3.42
N VAL A 28 -9.03 16.91 -3.44
CA VAL A 28 -8.07 16.84 -2.33
C VAL A 28 -7.47 18.22 -2.04
N ARG A 29 -7.04 18.97 -3.08
CA ARG A 29 -6.50 20.33 -2.88
C ARG A 29 -7.54 21.29 -2.30
N ASP A 30 -8.81 21.21 -2.74
CA ASP A 30 -9.88 22.02 -2.17
C ASP A 30 -10.15 21.64 -0.70
N LEU A 31 -10.23 20.34 -0.39
CA LEU A 31 -10.46 19.85 0.97
C LEU A 31 -9.34 20.27 1.93
N LEU A 32 -8.07 20.03 1.57
CA LEU A 32 -6.91 20.33 2.43
C LEU A 32 -6.75 21.82 2.74
N ARG A 33 -7.20 22.71 1.85
CA ARG A 33 -7.21 24.16 2.10
C ARG A 33 -8.28 24.60 3.10
N ARG A 34 -9.36 23.81 3.23
CA ARG A 34 -10.47 24.09 4.14
C ARG A 34 -10.21 23.55 5.54
N MET A 35 -9.29 22.59 5.69
CA MET A 35 -9.01 21.94 6.96
C MET A 35 -8.19 22.80 7.93
N THR A 36 -8.57 22.80 9.21
CA THR A 36 -7.74 23.34 10.29
C THR A 36 -6.52 22.44 10.54
N PRO A 37 -5.48 22.93 11.25
CA PRO A 37 -4.38 22.07 11.70
C PRO A 37 -4.85 20.84 12.50
N GLU A 38 -5.86 20.99 13.35
CA GLU A 38 -6.41 19.92 14.19
C GLU A 38 -7.11 18.85 13.34
N GLU A 39 -7.93 19.26 12.38
CA GLU A 39 -8.57 18.32 11.45
C GLU A 39 -7.51 17.58 10.60
N LYS A 40 -6.43 18.26 10.21
CA LYS A 40 -5.31 17.62 9.49
C LYS A 40 -4.58 16.62 10.37
N PHE A 41 -4.34 16.98 11.63
CA PHE A 41 -3.72 16.10 12.61
C PHE A 41 -4.53 14.82 12.75
N TRP A 42 -5.85 14.92 12.94
CA TRP A 42 -6.72 13.76 13.08
C TRP A 42 -6.80 12.86 11.84
N GLN A 43 -6.59 13.42 10.64
CA GLN A 43 -6.48 12.62 9.41
C GLN A 43 -5.16 11.82 9.29
N LEU A 44 -4.29 11.85 10.31
CA LEU A 44 -3.07 11.04 10.37
C LEU A 44 -3.20 9.84 11.32
N PHE A 45 -4.33 9.67 12.00
CA PHE A 45 -4.51 8.65 13.03
C PHE A 45 -5.53 7.60 12.64
N MET A 46 -5.09 6.35 12.74
CA MET A 46 -5.89 5.15 12.60
C MET A 46 -5.83 4.41 13.94
N ILE A 47 -6.90 4.48 14.74
CA ILE A 47 -6.88 4.04 16.15
C ILE A 47 -8.08 3.15 16.48
N PRO A 48 -7.98 2.28 17.50
CA PRO A 48 -9.16 1.69 18.12
C PRO A 48 -10.05 2.78 18.70
N GLY A 49 -11.35 2.72 18.42
CA GLY A 49 -12.25 3.75 18.91
C GLY A 49 -13.69 3.56 18.51
N ASP A 50 -14.57 4.11 19.33
CA ASP A 50 -16.01 4.13 19.14
C ASP A 50 -16.59 5.46 19.67
N LEU A 51 -17.76 5.87 19.17
CA LEU A 51 -18.45 7.10 19.60
C LEU A 51 -19.05 7.00 21.01
N ASP A 52 -19.17 5.79 21.56
CA ASP A 52 -19.74 5.57 22.90
C ASP A 52 -18.71 5.79 24.02
N ASP A 53 -17.43 6.01 23.69
CA ASP A 53 -16.39 6.28 24.67
C ASP A 53 -16.19 7.80 24.86
N PRO A 54 -16.62 8.37 26.01
CA PRO A 54 -16.54 9.80 26.25
C PRO A 54 -15.10 10.31 26.39
N ALA A 55 -14.10 9.44 26.50
CA ALA A 55 -12.69 9.84 26.47
C ALA A 55 -12.24 10.31 25.08
N ASN A 56 -13.00 9.99 24.03
CA ASN A 56 -12.66 10.33 22.65
C ASN A 56 -13.50 11.50 22.14
N ASP A 57 -12.84 12.60 21.74
CA ASP A 57 -13.46 13.71 21.04
C ASP A 57 -13.14 13.66 19.54
N TYR A 58 -14.12 13.20 18.75
CA TYR A 58 -14.03 13.12 17.30
C TYR A 58 -14.69 14.29 16.56
N SER A 59 -14.97 15.40 17.25
CA SER A 59 -15.60 16.59 16.64
C SER A 59 -14.79 17.18 15.47
N HIS A 60 -13.47 16.98 15.48
CA HIS A 60 -12.53 17.38 14.42
C HIS A 60 -12.30 16.29 13.35
N GLY A 61 -13.03 15.18 13.39
CA GLY A 61 -12.84 14.03 12.51
C GLY A 61 -11.75 13.07 12.98
N VAL A 62 -11.51 12.03 12.18
CA VAL A 62 -10.39 11.05 12.32
C VAL A 62 -10.20 10.37 10.97
N PHE A 63 -9.01 9.83 10.67
CA PHE A 63 -8.79 9.10 9.41
C PHE A 63 -9.53 7.77 9.40
N GLY A 64 -9.42 7.00 10.49
CA GLY A 64 -10.06 5.69 10.57
C GLY A 64 -10.17 5.18 11.99
N LEU A 65 -11.17 4.32 12.21
CA LEU A 65 -11.44 3.68 13.50
C LEU A 65 -11.51 2.15 13.36
N GLN A 66 -10.90 1.45 14.32
CA GLN A 66 -11.17 0.03 14.55
C GLN A 66 -12.37 -0.04 15.48
N ILE A 67 -13.53 -0.29 14.89
CA ILE A 67 -14.82 -0.22 15.58
C ILE A 67 -15.07 -1.55 16.28
N SER A 68 -15.47 -1.48 17.55
CA SER A 68 -15.87 -2.65 18.33
C SER A 68 -17.09 -3.34 17.70
N ALA A 69 -17.08 -4.69 17.69
CA ALA A 69 -18.21 -5.46 17.18
C ALA A 69 -19.46 -5.31 18.05
N THR A 70 -19.25 -5.20 19.36
CA THR A 70 -20.32 -5.12 20.36
C THR A 70 -20.22 -3.78 21.09
N PRO A 71 -21.29 -2.97 21.11
CA PRO A 71 -21.32 -1.75 21.90
C PRO A 71 -21.06 -2.04 23.37
N ARG A 72 -20.48 -1.06 24.07
CA ARG A 72 -20.17 -1.21 25.50
C ARG A 72 -21.46 -1.41 26.29
N GLY A 73 -21.58 -2.54 26.98
CA GLY A 73 -22.76 -2.89 27.78
C GLY A 73 -23.93 -3.51 27.00
N ALA A 74 -23.78 -3.76 25.69
CA ALA A 74 -24.77 -4.52 24.93
C ALA A 74 -24.67 -6.03 25.22
N ALA A 75 -25.82 -6.72 25.13
CA ALA A 75 -25.84 -8.17 25.19
C ALA A 75 -25.05 -8.76 24.00
N PRO A 76 -24.35 -9.89 24.20
CA PRO A 76 -23.65 -10.55 23.11
C PRO A 76 -24.66 -11.02 22.05
N PRO A 77 -24.31 -10.97 20.76
CA PRO A 77 -25.17 -11.45 19.68
C PRO A 77 -25.42 -12.96 19.84
N THR A 78 -26.62 -13.41 19.44
CA THR A 78 -27.04 -14.82 19.57
C THR A 78 -26.61 -15.68 18.38
N SER A 79 -26.13 -15.07 17.30
CA SER A 79 -25.60 -15.77 16.13
C SER A 79 -24.54 -14.93 15.38
N PRO A 80 -23.65 -15.56 14.60
CA PRO A 80 -22.71 -14.86 13.72
C PRO A 80 -23.38 -13.87 12.76
N ALA A 81 -24.52 -14.25 12.19
CA ALA A 81 -25.26 -13.40 11.27
C ALA A 81 -25.86 -12.16 11.94
N GLU A 82 -26.21 -12.26 13.22
CA GLU A 82 -26.63 -11.12 14.03
C GLU A 82 -25.44 -10.22 14.37
N ALA A 83 -24.31 -10.81 14.78
CA ALA A 83 -23.08 -10.10 15.08
C ALA A 83 -22.62 -9.24 13.89
N ALA A 84 -22.58 -9.83 12.69
CA ALA A 84 -22.21 -9.13 11.46
C ALA A 84 -23.16 -7.96 11.13
N ARG A 85 -24.48 -8.17 11.29
CA ARG A 85 -25.48 -7.12 11.05
C ARG A 85 -25.36 -5.98 12.05
N ALA A 86 -25.17 -6.29 13.34
CA ALA A 86 -25.00 -5.30 14.38
C ALA A 86 -23.73 -4.45 14.14
N HIS A 87 -22.62 -5.10 13.79
CA HIS A 87 -21.37 -4.40 13.48
C HIS A 87 -21.50 -3.50 12.24
N ALA A 88 -22.11 -3.98 11.16
CA ALA A 88 -22.36 -3.17 9.97
C ALA A 88 -23.26 -1.96 10.26
N ALA A 89 -24.32 -2.14 11.05
CA ALA A 89 -25.19 -1.05 11.49
C ALA A 89 -24.41 -0.02 12.33
N ARG A 90 -23.52 -0.49 13.21
CA ARG A 90 -22.65 0.38 14.02
C ARG A 90 -21.71 1.21 13.15
N ILE A 91 -21.03 0.58 12.18
CA ILE A 91 -20.18 1.29 11.21
C ILE A 91 -20.97 2.38 10.48
N ASN A 92 -22.19 2.08 10.04
CA ASN A 92 -23.04 3.06 9.36
C ASN A 92 -23.40 4.25 10.27
N THR A 93 -23.78 3.99 11.53
CA THR A 93 -24.07 5.05 12.51
C THR A 93 -22.86 5.95 12.73
N ILE A 94 -21.67 5.37 12.87
CA ILE A 94 -20.43 6.11 13.06
C ILE A 94 -20.09 6.91 11.80
N GLN A 95 -20.19 6.30 10.62
CA GLN A 95 -19.99 6.98 9.34
C GLN A 95 -20.94 8.16 9.16
N GLN A 96 -22.20 8.00 9.52
CA GLN A 96 -23.21 9.06 9.47
C GLN A 96 -22.84 10.23 10.38
N TYR A 97 -22.37 9.96 11.61
CA TYR A 97 -21.85 11.01 12.49
C TYR A 97 -20.74 11.81 11.80
N PHE A 98 -19.74 11.14 11.22
CA PHE A 98 -18.64 11.84 10.57
C PHE A 98 -19.09 12.67 9.36
N VAL A 99 -20.02 12.17 8.55
CA VAL A 99 -20.54 12.88 7.37
C VAL A 99 -21.46 14.05 7.72
N GLU A 100 -22.30 13.89 8.75
CA GLU A 100 -23.39 14.84 9.05
C GLU A 100 -23.05 15.81 10.19
N ARG A 101 -22.22 15.41 11.16
CA ARG A 101 -21.97 16.19 12.38
C ARG A 101 -20.61 16.87 12.41
N THR A 102 -19.61 16.40 11.64
CA THR A 102 -18.33 17.11 11.54
C THR A 102 -18.41 18.22 10.49
N ARG A 103 -17.64 19.29 10.70
CA ARG A 103 -17.70 20.52 9.89
C ARG A 103 -17.50 20.30 8.39
N LEU A 104 -16.58 19.40 8.02
CA LEU A 104 -16.28 19.09 6.62
C LEU A 104 -16.99 17.82 6.11
N GLY A 105 -17.63 17.04 6.99
CA GLY A 105 -18.32 15.82 6.60
C GLY A 105 -17.40 14.80 5.93
N ILE A 106 -16.15 14.69 6.40
CA ILE A 106 -15.17 13.76 5.85
C ILE A 106 -15.50 12.36 6.39
N PRO A 107 -15.84 11.37 5.54
CA PRO A 107 -16.08 10.01 5.97
C PRO A 107 -14.81 9.37 6.56
N ILE A 108 -14.98 8.46 7.53
CA ILE A 108 -13.86 7.65 8.02
C ILE A 108 -13.62 6.44 7.12
N ILE A 109 -12.44 5.86 7.28
CA ILE A 109 -12.13 4.51 6.80
C ILE A 109 -12.26 3.56 8.00
N PRO A 110 -13.33 2.75 8.08
CA PRO A 110 -13.38 1.67 9.07
C PRO A 110 -12.32 0.63 8.72
N PHE A 111 -11.57 0.17 9.71
CA PHE A 111 -10.55 -0.85 9.50
C PHE A 111 -10.70 -2.00 10.51
N ASP A 112 -10.23 -3.17 10.10
CA ASP A 112 -10.31 -4.39 10.88
C ASP A 112 -9.09 -5.28 10.64
N GLU A 113 -8.89 -6.26 11.51
CA GLU A 113 -7.85 -7.26 11.32
C GLU A 113 -8.39 -8.42 10.48
N ALA A 114 -7.65 -8.76 9.42
CA ALA A 114 -8.04 -9.78 8.47
C ALA A 114 -6.84 -10.60 7.95
N VAL A 115 -5.88 -10.92 8.83
CA VAL A 115 -4.59 -11.52 8.44
C VAL A 115 -4.75 -12.93 7.86
N HIS A 116 -5.70 -13.71 8.36
CA HIS A 116 -5.96 -15.09 7.92
C HIS A 116 -7.45 -15.45 8.05
N GLY A 117 -8.32 -14.50 7.71
CA GLY A 117 -9.71 -14.49 8.13
C GLY A 117 -10.00 -13.20 8.88
N LEU A 118 -11.22 -12.69 8.76
CA LEU A 118 -11.67 -11.52 9.51
C LEU A 118 -11.70 -11.88 11.01
N VAL A 119 -11.06 -11.08 11.87
CA VAL A 119 -10.99 -11.34 13.31
C VAL A 119 -12.30 -10.92 13.99
N ARG A 120 -13.35 -11.70 13.71
CA ARG A 120 -14.72 -11.50 14.21
C ARG A 120 -15.39 -12.83 14.48
N ASP A 121 -16.33 -12.82 15.43
CA ASP A 121 -17.05 -14.01 15.85
C ASP A 121 -17.82 -14.62 14.67
N GLY A 122 -17.51 -15.89 14.40
CA GLY A 122 -18.15 -16.69 13.35
C GLY A 122 -17.71 -16.36 11.92
N ALA A 123 -16.67 -15.55 11.73
CA ALA A 123 -16.01 -15.40 10.43
C ALA A 123 -15.15 -16.63 10.09
N THR A 124 -14.88 -16.82 8.80
CA THR A 124 -14.06 -17.96 8.33
C THR A 124 -12.60 -17.76 8.71
N MET A 125 -12.00 -18.75 9.37
CA MET A 125 -10.58 -18.73 9.72
C MET A 125 -9.79 -19.67 8.80
N TYR A 126 -8.81 -19.10 8.11
CA TYR A 126 -7.89 -19.81 7.22
C TYR A 126 -6.59 -20.14 7.95
N PRO A 127 -5.75 -21.06 7.40
CA PRO A 127 -4.40 -21.25 7.89
C PRO A 127 -3.64 -19.93 7.95
N GLN A 128 -2.77 -19.78 8.96
CA GLN A 128 -1.89 -18.62 9.08
C GLN A 128 -1.05 -18.41 7.81
N ALA A 129 -0.54 -17.19 7.59
CA ALA A 129 0.23 -16.85 6.41
C ALA A 129 1.38 -17.84 6.10
N ILE A 130 2.04 -18.37 7.14
CA ILE A 130 3.10 -19.40 6.98
C ILE A 130 2.55 -20.74 6.48
N GLY A 131 1.34 -21.14 6.90
CA GLY A 131 0.67 -22.34 6.43
C GLY A 131 0.16 -22.18 4.99
N LEU A 132 -0.37 -21.01 4.63
CA LEU A 132 -0.74 -20.70 3.25
C LEU A 132 0.48 -20.64 2.34
N ALA A 133 1.60 -20.10 2.80
CA ALA A 133 2.86 -20.08 2.04
C ALA A 133 3.38 -21.50 1.74
N ALA A 134 3.18 -22.45 2.66
CA ALA A 134 3.59 -23.85 2.47
C ALA A 134 2.84 -24.56 1.32
N THR A 135 1.74 -24.00 0.81
CA THR A 135 1.02 -24.54 -0.34
C THR A 135 1.72 -24.27 -1.68
N TRP A 136 2.57 -23.24 -1.73
CA TRP A 136 3.19 -22.74 -2.98
C TRP A 136 2.17 -22.45 -4.10
N ASP A 137 0.92 -22.14 -3.76
CA ASP A 137 -0.16 -21.85 -4.71
C ASP A 137 -0.65 -20.39 -4.56
N PRO A 138 -0.09 -19.44 -5.32
CA PRO A 138 -0.53 -18.04 -5.29
C PRO A 138 -1.99 -17.85 -5.71
N ALA A 139 -2.52 -18.74 -6.57
CA ALA A 139 -3.92 -18.66 -7.00
C ALA A 139 -4.87 -19.05 -5.86
N LEU A 140 -4.49 -20.05 -5.05
CA LEU A 140 -5.20 -20.38 -3.81
C LEU A 140 -5.15 -19.22 -2.81
N VAL A 141 -3.98 -18.62 -2.59
CA VAL A 141 -3.85 -17.44 -1.72
C VAL A 141 -4.72 -16.28 -2.23
N GLY A 142 -4.78 -16.08 -3.55
CA GLY A 142 -5.68 -15.14 -4.20
C GLY A 142 -7.15 -15.41 -3.88
N ARG A 143 -7.61 -16.66 -3.99
CA ARG A 143 -8.99 -17.06 -3.62
C ARG A 143 -9.28 -16.87 -2.12
N VAL A 144 -8.31 -17.15 -1.25
CA VAL A 144 -8.46 -16.89 0.20
C VAL A 144 -8.60 -15.39 0.45
N ALA A 145 -7.76 -14.57 -0.17
CA ALA A 145 -7.86 -13.11 -0.06
C ALA A 145 -9.19 -12.57 -0.62
N GLU A 146 -9.66 -13.11 -1.75
CA GLU A 146 -10.98 -12.79 -2.31
C GLU A 146 -12.12 -13.23 -1.38
N ALA A 147 -12.03 -14.39 -0.75
CA ALA A 147 -13.04 -14.86 0.20
C ALA A 147 -13.10 -13.94 1.43
N ILE A 148 -11.95 -13.61 2.03
CA ILE A 148 -11.83 -12.63 3.12
C ILE A 148 -12.37 -11.25 2.68
N ALA A 149 -12.09 -10.83 1.44
CA ALA A 149 -12.60 -9.57 0.90
C ALA A 149 -14.11 -9.60 0.59
N SER A 150 -14.67 -10.73 0.17
CA SER A 150 -16.11 -10.89 -0.11
C SER A 150 -16.96 -10.95 1.16
N GLU A 151 -16.33 -11.29 2.30
CA GLU A 151 -16.89 -11.07 3.64
C GLU A 151 -16.99 -9.56 3.99
N THR A 152 -16.49 -8.64 3.14
CA THR A 152 -16.44 -7.20 3.44
C THR A 152 -17.63 -6.38 2.93
N ILE A 153 -17.73 -5.19 3.53
CA ILE A 153 -18.73 -4.13 3.36
C ILE A 153 -19.11 -3.87 1.90
N LEU A 154 -18.17 -3.92 0.94
CA LEU A 154 -18.45 -3.60 -0.46
C LEU A 154 -19.46 -4.58 -1.09
N ASP A 155 -19.30 -5.87 -0.86
CA ASP A 155 -20.21 -6.87 -1.40
C ASP A 155 -21.56 -6.86 -0.67
N GLY A 156 -21.55 -6.55 0.64
CA GLY A 156 -22.77 -6.24 1.38
C GLY A 156 -23.55 -5.06 0.79
N ILE A 157 -22.87 -3.95 0.48
CA ILE A 157 -23.46 -2.75 -0.13
C ILE A 157 -24.04 -3.08 -1.52
N ARG A 158 -23.28 -3.80 -2.36
CA ARG A 158 -23.75 -4.22 -3.70
C ARG A 158 -24.99 -5.10 -3.63
N ARG A 159 -25.02 -6.07 -2.71
CA ARG A 159 -26.19 -6.95 -2.52
C ARG A 159 -27.41 -6.19 -2.03
N LYS A 160 -27.23 -5.19 -1.14
CA LYS A 160 -28.35 -4.39 -0.63
C LYS A 160 -28.93 -3.42 -1.65
N LEU A 161 -28.07 -2.78 -2.44
CA LEU A 161 -28.48 -1.74 -3.40
C LEU A 161 -28.94 -2.30 -4.75
N GLY A 162 -28.62 -3.56 -5.04
CA GLY A 162 -29.02 -4.25 -6.26
C GLY A 162 -28.29 -3.75 -7.52
N PRO A 163 -28.54 -4.38 -8.68
CA PRO A 163 -27.83 -4.11 -9.93
C PRO A 163 -28.14 -2.74 -10.54
N SER A 164 -29.18 -2.05 -10.05
CA SER A 164 -29.59 -0.72 -10.51
C SER A 164 -28.78 0.43 -9.91
N SER A 165 -27.88 0.15 -8.95
CA SER A 165 -27.12 1.17 -8.22
C SER A 165 -25.62 1.08 -8.52
N ASP A 166 -25.00 2.20 -8.92
CA ASP A 166 -23.56 2.31 -9.17
C ASP A 166 -22.79 2.57 -7.87
N VAL A 167 -22.27 1.49 -7.26
CA VAL A 167 -21.46 1.56 -6.04
C VAL A 167 -20.01 1.88 -6.39
N ARG A 168 -19.66 3.16 -6.31
CA ARG A 168 -18.29 3.64 -6.53
C ARG A 168 -17.48 3.52 -5.24
N TYR A 169 -16.33 2.86 -5.33
CA TYR A 169 -15.39 2.72 -4.23
C TYR A 169 -14.00 3.11 -4.71
N ALA A 170 -13.17 3.61 -3.79
CA ALA A 170 -11.73 3.69 -4.01
C ALA A 170 -11.11 2.49 -3.30
N PRO A 171 -10.41 1.58 -4.00
CA PRO A 171 -9.62 0.58 -3.32
C PRO A 171 -8.62 1.31 -2.41
N GLY A 172 -8.53 0.91 -1.14
CA GLY A 172 -7.43 1.33 -0.27
C GLY A 172 -6.08 0.91 -0.85
N PRO A 173 -4.95 1.25 -0.22
CA PRO A 173 -3.66 0.72 -0.66
C PRO A 173 -3.72 -0.81 -0.63
N GLY A 174 -3.91 -1.41 -1.79
CA GLY A 174 -3.95 -2.86 -1.92
C GLY A 174 -2.59 -3.43 -1.56
N ARG A 175 -2.55 -4.61 -0.93
CA ARG A 175 -1.37 -5.47 -0.90
C ARG A 175 -1.23 -6.23 -2.22
N THR A 176 -1.40 -5.53 -3.35
CA THR A 176 -1.09 -6.12 -4.65
C THR A 176 0.43 -6.17 -4.74
N VAL A 177 1.00 -7.30 -4.31
CA VAL A 177 2.38 -7.62 -4.64
C VAL A 177 2.39 -7.80 -6.14
N ARG A 178 2.96 -6.83 -6.86
CA ARG A 178 3.40 -7.13 -8.21
C ARG A 178 4.56 -8.09 -8.03
N ASP A 179 4.37 -9.34 -8.44
CA ASP A 179 5.45 -10.32 -8.40
C ASP A 179 6.63 -9.77 -9.19
N PHE A 180 7.69 -9.42 -8.47
CA PHE A 180 8.97 -9.16 -9.10
C PHE A 180 9.52 -10.50 -9.54
N VAL A 181 9.78 -10.64 -10.83
CA VAL A 181 10.54 -11.78 -11.32
C VAL A 181 12.01 -11.50 -11.07
N VAL A 182 12.69 -12.41 -10.36
CA VAL A 182 14.13 -12.34 -10.17
C VAL A 182 14.81 -12.27 -11.53
N VAL A 183 15.74 -11.32 -11.70
CA VAL A 183 16.51 -11.19 -12.93
C VAL A 183 17.31 -12.48 -13.15
N PRO A 184 17.11 -13.19 -14.27
CA PRO A 184 17.89 -14.38 -14.61
C PRO A 184 19.40 -14.12 -14.62
N ALA A 185 20.17 -15.09 -14.11
CA ALA A 185 21.64 -14.98 -14.04
C ALA A 185 22.29 -14.70 -15.40
N ALA A 186 21.74 -15.25 -16.48
CA ALA A 186 22.21 -15.04 -17.85
C ALA A 186 22.13 -13.56 -18.31
N GLN A 187 21.37 -12.73 -17.60
CA GLN A 187 21.22 -11.30 -17.89
C GLN A 187 22.14 -10.43 -17.05
N LEU A 188 22.90 -11.00 -16.11
CA LEU A 188 23.79 -10.29 -15.22
C LEU A 188 25.24 -10.58 -15.59
N SER A 189 26.06 -9.53 -15.65
CA SER A 189 27.50 -9.70 -15.83
C SER A 189 28.28 -8.63 -15.08
N SER A 190 29.56 -8.87 -14.82
CA SER A 190 30.45 -7.90 -14.20
C SER A 190 31.85 -8.01 -14.78
N GLU A 191 32.61 -6.92 -14.72
CA GLU A 191 34.01 -6.94 -15.16
C GLU A 191 34.92 -7.24 -13.97
N ALA A 192 35.75 -8.27 -14.11
CA ALA A 192 36.83 -8.59 -13.19
C ALA A 192 38.10 -8.91 -13.99
N ASN A 193 39.23 -8.29 -13.60
CA ASN A 193 40.53 -8.52 -14.25
C ASN A 193 40.52 -8.36 -15.79
N GLY A 194 39.72 -7.42 -16.32
CA GLY A 194 39.60 -7.17 -17.76
C GLY A 194 38.79 -8.22 -18.53
N ARG A 195 38.09 -9.12 -17.84
CA ARG A 195 37.18 -10.12 -18.42
C ARG A 195 35.77 -9.90 -17.92
N ASN A 196 34.79 -10.19 -18.79
CA ASN A 196 33.38 -10.21 -18.41
C ASN A 196 33.05 -11.56 -17.77
N GLU A 197 32.53 -11.54 -16.55
CA GLU A 197 32.14 -12.72 -15.78
C GLU A 197 30.61 -12.73 -15.58
N PRO A 198 29.96 -13.91 -15.60
CA PRO A 198 28.53 -14.01 -15.28
C PRO A 198 28.24 -13.61 -13.82
N GLY A 199 27.18 -12.83 -13.60
CA GLY A 199 26.77 -12.36 -12.28
C GLY A 199 27.28 -10.95 -11.93
N LEU A 200 26.79 -10.43 -10.80
CA LEU A 200 27.16 -9.10 -10.29
C LEU A 200 28.26 -9.22 -9.23
N ARG A 201 29.21 -8.29 -9.26
CA ARG A 201 30.27 -8.21 -8.25
C ARG A 201 29.71 -7.57 -6.98
N GLY A 202 29.51 -8.36 -5.94
CA GLY A 202 29.04 -7.96 -4.62
C GLY A 202 30.20 -7.64 -3.66
N GLY A 203 30.24 -6.40 -3.17
CA GLY A 203 31.09 -6.00 -2.04
C GLY A 203 30.26 -5.94 -0.76
N TYR A 204 30.65 -6.72 0.24
CA TYR A 204 29.96 -6.85 1.53
C TYR A 204 30.74 -6.12 2.62
N PHE A 205 30.05 -5.27 3.37
CA PHE A 205 30.62 -4.39 4.39
C PHE A 205 30.03 -4.73 5.75
N ASP A 206 30.83 -4.72 6.80
CA ASP A 206 30.42 -4.94 8.19
C ASP A 206 29.87 -3.68 8.87
N ASN A 207 29.43 -2.72 8.07
CA ASN A 207 28.81 -1.47 8.50
C ASN A 207 27.68 -1.10 7.54
N PRO A 208 26.68 -0.30 7.96
CA PRO A 208 25.53 0.04 7.12
C PRO A 208 25.82 1.18 6.11
N ARG A 209 27.03 1.73 6.08
CA ARG A 209 27.36 2.98 5.37
C ARG A 209 28.14 2.76 4.06
N LEU A 210 28.48 1.52 3.71
CA LEU A 210 29.38 1.19 2.59
C LEU A 210 30.76 1.86 2.74
N GLU A 211 31.21 2.07 3.97
CA GLU A 211 32.48 2.74 4.28
C GLU A 211 33.63 1.73 4.38
N GLY A 212 34.83 2.16 3.97
CA GLY A 212 36.06 1.35 4.02
C GLY A 212 36.17 0.32 2.89
N ALA A 213 37.06 -0.66 3.08
CA ALA A 213 37.20 -1.78 2.17
C ALA A 213 36.13 -2.84 2.50
N PRO A 214 35.48 -3.46 1.49
CA PRO A 214 34.54 -4.55 1.75
C PRO A 214 35.29 -5.71 2.43
N ARG A 215 34.65 -6.31 3.44
CA ARG A 215 35.16 -7.51 4.12
C ARG A 215 35.18 -8.70 3.19
N ILE A 216 34.19 -8.80 2.31
CA ILE A 216 34.08 -9.85 1.30
C ILE A 216 33.78 -9.22 -0.05
N VAL A 217 34.45 -9.73 -1.07
CA VAL A 217 34.12 -9.48 -2.47
C VAL A 217 33.87 -10.83 -3.12
N ARG A 218 32.71 -10.99 -3.76
CA ARG A 218 32.40 -12.17 -4.57
C ARG A 218 31.53 -11.81 -5.77
N THR A 219 31.44 -12.73 -6.73
CA THR A 219 30.53 -12.62 -7.86
C THR A 219 29.26 -13.41 -7.53
N ASP A 220 28.13 -12.72 -7.47
CA ASP A 220 26.82 -13.30 -7.21
C ASP A 220 26.09 -13.52 -8.55
N PRO A 221 25.84 -14.78 -8.97
CA PRO A 221 25.18 -15.07 -10.25
C PRO A 221 23.73 -14.58 -10.28
N ARG A 222 23.10 -14.41 -9.11
CA ARG A 222 21.76 -13.84 -8.93
C ARG A 222 21.74 -12.97 -7.67
N VAL A 223 20.93 -11.92 -7.68
CA VAL A 223 20.62 -11.12 -6.49
C VAL A 223 19.21 -11.49 -6.05
N ASP A 224 19.15 -12.59 -5.29
CA ASP A 224 17.93 -13.23 -4.78
C ASP A 224 18.30 -13.97 -3.49
N PHE A 225 18.30 -13.23 -2.39
CA PHE A 225 18.84 -13.69 -1.11
C PHE A 225 17.77 -13.63 -0.02
N GLY A 226 17.59 -14.74 0.69
CA GLY A 226 16.74 -14.83 1.88
C GLY A 226 17.57 -14.80 3.16
N TRP A 227 18.18 -13.66 3.48
CA TRP A 227 19.02 -13.56 4.67
C TRP A 227 18.20 -13.41 5.95
N THR A 228 17.29 -12.44 6.01
CA THR A 228 16.33 -12.12 7.10
C THR A 228 16.87 -12.24 8.53
N LEU A 229 17.16 -13.45 9.02
CA LEU A 229 17.72 -13.74 10.35
C LEU A 229 19.15 -14.29 10.31
N ASN A 230 19.81 -14.29 9.15
CA ASN A 230 21.13 -14.86 8.92
C ASN A 230 22.10 -13.83 8.36
N SER A 231 23.38 -14.04 8.66
CA SER A 231 24.48 -13.29 8.02
C SER A 231 24.63 -13.67 6.54
N PRO A 232 24.92 -12.69 5.64
CA PRO A 232 25.07 -12.94 4.20
C PRO A 232 26.32 -13.75 3.84
N ALA A 233 27.31 -13.79 4.74
CA ALA A 233 28.54 -14.56 4.61
C ALA A 233 29.32 -14.59 5.94
N ARG A 234 30.12 -15.63 6.16
CA ARG A 234 31.01 -15.74 7.32
C ARG A 234 31.89 -14.48 7.45
N GLY A 235 31.85 -13.82 8.61
CA GLY A 235 32.63 -12.60 8.86
C GLY A 235 31.88 -11.30 8.56
N ILE A 236 30.63 -11.37 8.11
CA ILE A 236 29.69 -10.24 8.11
C ILE A 236 28.75 -10.41 9.31
N PRO A 237 28.42 -9.35 10.07
CA PRO A 237 27.41 -9.45 11.12
C PRO A 237 26.05 -9.81 10.53
N PHE A 238 25.16 -10.37 11.35
CA PHE A 238 23.80 -10.73 10.91
C PHE A 238 22.90 -9.49 10.70
N ASP A 239 23.24 -8.36 11.32
CA ASP A 239 22.56 -7.07 11.25
C ASP A 239 23.59 -5.92 11.10
N TRP A 240 23.14 -4.73 10.73
CA TRP A 240 23.96 -3.52 10.55
C TRP A 240 25.10 -3.66 9.51
N TYR A 241 24.87 -4.47 8.48
CA TYR A 241 25.78 -4.60 7.33
C TYR A 241 25.23 -3.86 6.10
N SER A 242 26.05 -3.77 5.05
CA SER A 242 25.59 -3.30 3.74
C SER A 242 26.26 -4.06 2.61
N VAL A 243 25.60 -4.13 1.45
CA VAL A 243 26.11 -4.80 0.26
C VAL A 243 25.98 -3.88 -0.93
N ARG A 244 27.03 -3.80 -1.75
CA ARG A 244 27.03 -3.08 -3.02
C ARG A 244 27.31 -4.05 -4.15
N TRP A 245 26.31 -4.27 -4.99
CA TRP A 245 26.46 -5.00 -6.25
C TRP A 245 26.81 -4.04 -7.39
N THR A 246 27.73 -4.46 -8.24
CA THR A 246 28.20 -3.70 -9.41
C THR A 246 28.30 -4.61 -10.62
N GLY A 247 27.85 -4.13 -11.77
CA GLY A 247 27.87 -4.88 -13.02
C GLY A 247 26.88 -4.32 -14.04
N ALA A 248 26.57 -5.13 -15.05
CA ALA A 248 25.68 -4.82 -16.16
C ALA A 248 24.44 -5.74 -16.15
N LEU A 249 23.33 -5.19 -16.64
CA LEU A 249 22.07 -5.88 -16.86
C LEU A 249 21.73 -5.88 -18.34
N THR A 250 21.59 -7.06 -18.94
CA THR A 250 21.14 -7.21 -20.33
C THR A 250 19.61 -7.32 -20.37
N ILE A 251 18.97 -6.45 -21.15
CA ILE A 251 17.50 -6.40 -21.28
C ILE A 251 17.05 -7.32 -22.42
N PRO A 252 16.09 -8.25 -22.20
CA PRO A 252 15.85 -9.36 -23.11
C PRO A 252 14.89 -9.03 -24.25
N SER A 253 14.08 -7.97 -24.12
CA SER A 253 13.06 -7.62 -25.12
C SER A 253 13.03 -6.12 -25.40
N GLU A 254 12.67 -5.79 -26.65
CA GLU A 254 12.38 -4.42 -27.03
C GLU A 254 11.11 -3.94 -26.31
N GLY A 255 11.18 -2.83 -25.57
CA GLY A 255 10.02 -2.27 -24.88
C GLY A 255 10.36 -1.55 -23.57
N VAL A 256 9.30 -1.17 -22.85
CA VAL A 256 9.43 -0.58 -21.51
C VAL A 256 9.65 -1.69 -20.50
N ASN A 257 10.88 -1.80 -20.00
CA ASN A 257 11.25 -2.74 -18.96
C ASN A 257 11.28 -2.01 -17.61
N ARG A 258 10.66 -2.60 -16.58
CA ARG A 258 10.67 -2.06 -15.21
C ARG A 258 11.62 -2.89 -14.37
N VAL A 259 12.63 -2.23 -13.82
CA VAL A 259 13.55 -2.84 -12.86
C VAL A 259 13.22 -2.26 -11.48
N GLY A 260 13.06 -3.14 -10.50
CA GLY A 260 12.79 -2.78 -9.11
C GLY A 260 13.65 -3.59 -8.16
N VAL A 261 13.65 -3.19 -6.90
CA VAL A 261 14.29 -3.91 -5.80
C VAL A 261 13.20 -4.20 -4.77
N GLN A 262 13.19 -5.41 -4.24
CA GLN A 262 12.36 -5.83 -3.12
C GLN A 262 13.29 -6.36 -2.03
N GLY A 263 13.03 -5.97 -0.79
CA GLY A 263 13.81 -6.40 0.36
C GLY A 263 13.24 -5.80 1.64
N ASN A 264 13.62 -6.41 2.75
CA ASN A 264 13.46 -5.81 4.06
C ASN A 264 14.57 -4.76 4.26
N ASP A 265 14.30 -3.72 5.05
CA ASP A 265 15.20 -2.60 5.33
C ASP A 265 15.48 -1.65 4.14
N GLY A 266 16.39 -0.68 4.37
CA GLY A 266 16.66 0.41 3.43
C GLY A 266 17.48 -0.04 2.22
N TYR A 267 16.94 0.12 1.02
CA TYR A 267 17.65 -0.08 -0.24
C TYR A 267 17.78 1.23 -1.02
N ARG A 268 18.85 1.33 -1.82
CA ARG A 268 19.09 2.47 -2.71
C ARG A 268 19.54 1.97 -4.08
N HIS A 269 18.85 2.43 -5.12
CA HIS A 269 19.22 2.14 -6.50
C HIS A 269 20.05 3.30 -7.06
N HIS A 270 21.34 3.07 -7.31
CA HIS A 270 22.23 4.05 -7.90
C HIS A 270 22.51 3.70 -9.37
N HIS A 271 22.17 4.62 -10.29
CA HIS A 271 22.65 4.66 -11.67
C HIS A 271 22.56 3.34 -12.48
N VAL A 272 21.38 3.02 -13.03
CA VAL A 272 21.30 2.10 -14.19
C VAL A 272 21.74 2.86 -15.44
N VAL A 273 22.90 2.52 -16.00
CA VAL A 273 23.33 3.00 -17.32
C VAL A 273 22.96 1.92 -18.33
N VAL A 274 21.88 2.14 -19.09
CA VAL A 274 21.60 1.33 -20.29
C VAL A 274 22.44 1.92 -21.41
N ASP A 275 23.66 1.43 -21.59
CA ASP A 275 24.49 1.82 -22.73
C ASP A 275 23.95 1.19 -24.02
N ARG A 276 23.79 2.01 -25.06
CA ARG A 276 23.43 1.56 -26.40
C ARG A 276 24.73 1.26 -27.14
N SER A 277 24.84 0.02 -27.60
CA SER A 277 25.93 -0.52 -28.42
C SER A 277 26.66 0.49 -29.33
N ARG A 278 27.99 0.55 -29.17
CA ARG A 278 29.02 0.99 -30.14
C ARG A 278 28.75 2.31 -30.89
N GLY A 279 29.29 3.42 -30.34
CA GLY A 279 29.52 4.64 -31.12
C GLY A 279 29.79 5.91 -30.30
N ARG A 280 30.96 5.98 -29.63
CA ARG A 280 31.71 7.17 -29.15
C ARG A 280 30.95 8.46 -28.68
N ARG A 281 31.32 8.83 -27.43
CA ARG A 281 31.41 10.15 -26.75
C ARG A 281 30.20 10.69 -25.94
N HIS A 282 30.46 10.80 -24.63
CA HIS A 282 29.76 11.44 -23.51
C HIS A 282 28.66 12.50 -23.78
N ARG A 283 27.54 12.46 -23.05
CA ARG A 283 27.31 13.16 -21.75
C ARG A 283 25.87 12.97 -21.20
N ARG A 284 25.82 12.64 -19.90
CA ARG A 284 24.83 12.89 -18.82
C ARG A 284 23.40 13.35 -19.19
N MET A 285 22.36 12.64 -18.71
CA MET A 285 21.07 13.25 -18.37
C MET A 285 20.30 12.48 -17.28
N VAL A 286 19.54 13.25 -16.50
CA VAL A 286 18.76 12.95 -15.29
C VAL A 286 17.41 12.31 -15.63
N SER A 287 16.94 11.42 -14.74
CA SER A 287 15.57 10.88 -14.58
C SER A 287 14.54 11.17 -15.70
N GLY A 288 14.09 10.12 -16.40
CA GLY A 288 12.96 10.24 -17.32
C GLY A 288 12.51 8.91 -17.90
N ARG A 289 11.18 8.72 -17.99
CA ARG A 289 10.51 7.65 -18.76
C ARG A 289 11.13 7.56 -20.15
N THR A 290 11.64 6.40 -20.54
CA THR A 290 12.22 6.20 -21.88
C THR A 290 11.19 5.59 -22.84
N ARG A 291 10.91 6.31 -23.93
CA ARG A 291 10.14 5.85 -25.10
C ARG A 291 11.10 5.83 -26.30
N ARG A 292 11.31 4.68 -26.93
CA ARG A 292 12.08 4.58 -28.18
C ARG A 292 11.19 5.01 -29.35
N ARG A 293 11.56 6.07 -30.08
CA ARG A 293 10.91 6.47 -31.34
C ARG A 293 11.63 5.76 -32.50
N ARG A 294 10.86 5.11 -33.39
CA ARG A 294 11.36 4.48 -34.64
C ARG A 294 11.90 5.57 -35.58
N GLY A 295 13.10 5.37 -36.11
CA GLY A 295 13.53 6.04 -37.33
C GLY A 295 12.79 5.41 -38.52
N ARG A 296 12.28 6.26 -39.42
CA ARG A 296 11.83 5.85 -40.75
C ARG A 296 13.08 5.65 -41.60
N GLY A 297 13.26 4.44 -42.13
CA GLY A 297 13.79 4.27 -43.48
C GLY A 297 12.64 4.42 -44.45
#